data_AF-A0A554JV95-F1
#
_entry.id   AF-A0A554JV95-F1
#
_cell.length_a   1.000
_cell.length_b   1.000
_cell.length_c   1.000
_cell.angle_alpha   90.00
_cell.angle_beta   90.00
_cell.angle_gamma   90.00
#
_symmetry.space_group_name_H-M   'P 1'
#
loop_
_entity.id
_entity.type
_entity.pdbx_description
1 polymer ?
#
loop_
_entity_poly.entity_id
_entity_poly.type
_entity_poly.pdbx_seq_one_letter_code
_entity_poly.pdbx_strand_id
1 'polypeptide(L)'
;MSSFDKFLKKFVESFSGKDSMIFSVLGNIFSMRIIGNKTHGDLAEIALTEYVNQFIDGFTAKHTGKEKFRAKEFEEDIRVTETSTKEEIPVSIKTYGFGPLQLSTNKDVSMFSLLQKEVGKRGTNDVGKIKEILDDKCFKDFGSVNVLPLIYNEKEMK
;
A
#
# COMPACT_ATOMS: atom_id res chain seq x y z
N MET A 1 0.98 -6.58 -19.02
CA MET A 1 1.57 -6.28 -17.70
C MET A 1 1.32 -4.80 -17.47
N SER A 2 0.56 -4.46 -16.43
CA SER A 2 0.19 -3.06 -16.13
C SER A 2 1.43 -2.25 -15.75
N SER A 3 1.34 -0.92 -15.80
CA SER A 3 2.45 -0.06 -15.38
C SER A 3 2.75 -0.21 -13.89
N PHE A 4 1.73 -0.53 -13.08
CA PHE A 4 1.94 -0.94 -11.69
C PHE A 4 2.70 -2.26 -11.57
N ASP A 5 2.40 -3.28 -12.38
CA ASP A 5 3.15 -4.55 -12.36
C ASP A 5 4.63 -4.36 -12.73
N LYS A 6 4.91 -3.48 -13.70
CA LYS A 6 6.30 -3.11 -14.08
C LYS A 6 7.02 -2.46 -12.92
N PHE A 7 6.36 -1.49 -12.27
CA PHE A 7 6.88 -0.85 -11.08
C PHE A 7 7.14 -1.88 -9.97
N LEU A 8 6.19 -2.78 -9.66
CA LEU A 8 6.35 -3.81 -8.65
C LEU A 8 7.54 -4.73 -8.93
N LYS A 9 7.71 -5.16 -10.18
CA LYS A 9 8.85 -5.98 -10.58
C LYS A 9 10.17 -5.25 -10.31
N LYS A 10 10.27 -3.98 -10.71
CA LYS A 10 11.47 -3.16 -10.49
C LYS A 10 11.71 -2.83 -9.02
N PHE A 11 10.63 -2.60 -8.27
CA PHE A 11 10.65 -2.40 -6.83
C PHE A 11 11.24 -3.64 -6.13
N VAL A 12 10.76 -4.84 -6.46
CA VAL A 12 11.33 -6.09 -5.92
C VAL A 12 12.77 -6.31 -6.38
N GLU A 13 13.10 -6.06 -7.65
CA GLU A 13 14.47 -6.17 -8.16
C GLU A 13 15.44 -5.22 -7.45
N SER A 14 15.00 -4.00 -7.11
CA SER A 14 15.81 -2.99 -6.44
C SER A 14 16.33 -3.43 -5.06
N PHE A 15 15.68 -4.46 -4.49
CA PHE A 15 16.03 -5.08 -3.23
C PHE A 15 17.13 -6.14 -3.32
N SER A 16 17.36 -6.72 -4.50
CA SER A 16 18.32 -7.81 -4.65
C SER A 16 19.73 -7.35 -4.26
N GLY A 17 20.32 -8.02 -3.26
CA GLY A 17 21.68 -7.74 -2.77
C GLY A 17 21.81 -6.49 -1.88
N LYS A 18 20.70 -5.91 -1.40
CA LYS A 18 20.69 -4.71 -0.54
C LYS A 18 20.00 -4.92 0.81
N ASP A 19 20.00 -6.16 1.31
CA ASP A 19 19.24 -6.60 2.49
C ASP A 19 19.39 -5.68 3.71
N SER A 20 20.60 -5.23 4.04
CA SER A 20 20.85 -4.34 5.20
C SER A 20 20.20 -2.95 5.07
N MET A 21 20.19 -2.38 3.86
CA MET A 21 19.56 -1.10 3.57
C MET A 21 18.03 -1.22 3.63
N ILE A 22 17.51 -2.39 3.24
CA ILE A 22 16.09 -2.72 3.26
C ILE A 22 15.61 -2.92 4.69
N PHE A 23 16.32 -3.71 5.49
CA PHE A 23 16.04 -3.85 6.92
C PHE A 23 16.05 -2.49 7.61
N SER A 24 16.94 -1.58 7.19
CA SER A 24 16.96 -0.23 7.75
C SER A 24 15.76 0.60 7.28
N VAL A 25 15.45 0.65 5.98
CA VAL A 25 14.34 1.45 5.45
C VAL A 25 12.98 0.88 5.86
N LEU A 26 12.72 -0.39 5.58
CA LEU A 26 11.48 -1.07 5.96
C LEU A 26 11.37 -1.22 7.49
N GLY A 27 12.47 -1.55 8.18
CA GLY A 27 12.46 -1.64 9.64
C GLY A 27 12.18 -0.29 10.30
N ASN A 28 12.69 0.82 9.76
CA ASN A 28 12.31 2.16 10.22
C ASN A 28 10.84 2.46 9.92
N ILE A 29 10.36 2.16 8.70
CA ILE A 29 8.94 2.31 8.31
C ILE A 29 8.02 1.53 9.27
N PHE A 30 8.37 0.29 9.60
CA PHE A 30 7.58 -0.56 10.49
C PHE A 30 7.70 -0.15 11.97
N SER A 31 8.89 0.21 12.43
CA SER A 31 9.13 0.70 13.80
C SER A 31 8.35 1.98 14.07
N MET A 32 8.35 2.91 13.11
CA MET A 32 7.57 4.14 13.19
C MET A 32 6.07 3.83 13.34
N ARG A 33 5.56 2.82 12.64
CA ARG A 33 4.16 2.40 12.76
C ARG A 33 3.83 1.72 14.09
N ILE A 34 4.75 0.93 14.66
CA ILE A 34 4.59 0.28 15.97
C ILE A 34 4.54 1.33 17.09
N ILE A 35 5.35 2.39 17.01
CA ILE A 35 5.44 3.45 18.04
C ILE A 35 4.23 4.42 18.00
N GLY A 36 3.55 4.51 16.84
CA GLY A 36 2.13 4.89 16.79
C GLY A 36 1.81 6.38 16.95
N ASN A 37 1.78 7.12 15.84
CA ASN A 37 0.77 8.17 15.57
C ASN A 37 0.66 8.40 14.05
N LYS A 38 -0.31 9.20 13.59
CA LYS A 38 -0.53 9.52 12.16
C LYS A 38 0.72 10.08 11.46
N THR A 39 1.56 10.83 12.18
CA THR A 39 2.82 11.40 11.67
C THR A 39 3.82 10.33 11.26
N HIS A 40 3.80 9.16 11.90
CA HIS A 40 4.68 8.05 11.57
C HIS A 40 4.26 7.30 10.29
N GLY A 41 2.96 7.30 9.96
CA GLY A 41 2.46 6.84 8.65
C GLY A 41 2.93 7.76 7.54
N ASP A 42 2.78 9.08 7.72
CA ASP A 42 3.27 10.10 6.78
C ASP A 42 4.80 9.96 6.54
N LEU A 43 5.59 9.64 7.57
CA LEU A 43 7.05 9.38 7.44
C LEU A 43 7.36 8.12 6.62
N ALA A 44 6.56 7.07 6.76
CA ALA A 44 6.74 5.86 5.96
C ALA A 44 6.50 6.10 4.48
N GLU A 45 5.49 6.91 4.15
CA GLU A 45 5.18 7.32 2.79
C GLU A 45 6.30 8.16 2.18
N ILE A 46 6.87 9.09 2.96
CA ILE A 46 8.04 9.90 2.56
C ILE A 46 9.26 9.00 2.33
N ALA A 47 9.59 8.11 3.27
CA ALA A 47 10.74 7.22 3.15
C ALA A 47 10.66 6.35 1.89
N LEU A 48 9.46 5.84 1.57
CA LEU A 48 9.25 5.06 0.35
C LEU A 48 9.36 5.93 -0.91
N THR A 49 8.84 7.15 -0.87
CA THR A 49 8.99 8.11 -1.98
C THR A 49 10.46 8.36 -2.30
N GLU A 50 11.27 8.63 -1.28
CA GLU A 50 12.71 8.84 -1.43
C GLU A 50 13.42 7.58 -1.95
N TYR A 51 13.04 6.40 -1.44
CA TYR A 51 13.59 5.14 -1.91
C TYR A 51 13.34 4.93 -3.42
N VAL A 52 12.11 5.16 -3.89
CA VAL A 52 11.76 5.04 -5.31
C VAL A 52 12.64 5.97 -6.15
N ASN A 53 12.77 7.22 -5.74
CA ASN A 53 13.57 8.23 -6.46
C ASN A 53 15.06 7.90 -6.52
N GLN A 54 15.60 7.23 -5.49
CA GLN A 54 17.03 6.94 -5.39
C GLN A 54 17.42 5.61 -6.04
N PHE A 55 16.55 4.60 -6.00
CA PHE A 55 16.98 3.21 -6.24
C PHE A 55 16.20 2.48 -7.33
N ILE A 56 15.14 3.07 -7.90
CA ILE A 56 14.29 2.39 -8.87
C ILE A 56 14.39 3.08 -10.23
N ASP A 57 15.32 2.58 -11.04
CA ASP A 57 15.55 3.10 -12.38
C ASP A 57 14.28 3.05 -13.24
N GLY A 58 14.05 4.13 -13.99
CA GLY A 58 12.87 4.28 -14.84
C GLY A 58 11.62 4.80 -14.12
N PHE A 59 11.69 5.05 -12.80
CA PHE A 59 10.57 5.56 -12.03
C PHE A 59 10.98 6.74 -11.13
N THR A 60 10.03 7.62 -10.87
CA THR A 60 10.12 8.68 -9.85
C THR A 60 8.85 8.69 -9.01
N ALA A 61 8.90 9.11 -7.76
CA ALA A 61 7.74 9.22 -6.90
C ALA A 61 7.58 10.61 -6.31
N LYS A 62 6.33 10.97 -6.03
CA LYS A 62 5.95 12.15 -5.26
C LYS A 62 4.99 11.75 -4.15
N HIS A 63 5.28 12.17 -2.92
CA HIS A 63 4.35 12.07 -1.80
C HIS A 63 3.16 13.00 -2.02
N THR A 64 1.94 12.47 -1.86
CA THR A 64 0.71 13.22 -2.17
C THR A 64 0.37 14.22 -1.07
N GLY A 65 0.77 13.97 0.19
CA GLY A 65 0.57 14.87 1.33
C GLY A 65 -0.90 15.27 1.60
N LYS A 66 -1.11 16.10 2.64
CA LYS A 66 -2.45 16.59 3.04
C LYS A 66 -2.97 17.73 2.17
N GLU A 67 -2.11 18.43 1.43
CA GLU A 67 -2.50 19.62 0.66
C GLU A 67 -3.36 19.29 -0.58
N LYS A 68 -3.27 18.07 -1.10
CA LYS A 68 -4.12 17.61 -2.21
C LYS A 68 -5.47 17.04 -1.80
N PHE A 69 -5.89 17.10 -0.53
CA PHE A 69 -7.18 16.53 -0.09
C PHE A 69 -8.40 17.13 -0.82
N ARG A 70 -8.27 18.32 -1.44
CA ARG A 70 -9.28 18.95 -2.30
C ARG A 70 -9.25 18.52 -3.78
N ALA A 71 -8.20 17.82 -4.23
CA ALA A 71 -7.99 17.36 -5.61
C ALA A 71 -7.71 15.85 -5.72
N LYS A 72 -7.84 15.10 -4.62
CA LYS A 72 -7.73 13.63 -4.61
C LYS A 72 -8.95 13.04 -5.30
N GLU A 73 -8.76 12.42 -6.46
CA GLU A 73 -9.77 11.53 -7.05
C GLU A 73 -9.83 10.19 -6.29
N PHE A 74 -8.75 9.77 -5.61
CA PHE A 74 -8.64 8.47 -4.90
C PHE A 74 -7.89 8.57 -3.55
N GLU A 75 -7.82 7.45 -2.81
CA GLU A 75 -7.10 7.34 -1.51
C GLU A 75 -5.60 7.03 -1.72
N GLU A 76 -4.91 7.76 -2.61
CA GLU A 76 -3.47 7.52 -2.85
C GLU A 76 -2.56 8.24 -1.85
N ASP A 77 -1.45 7.58 -1.51
CA ASP A 77 -0.43 8.04 -0.56
C ASP A 77 0.78 8.62 -1.32
N ILE A 78 1.18 7.95 -2.41
CA ILE A 78 2.22 8.41 -3.34
C ILE A 78 1.73 8.33 -4.79
N ARG A 79 2.36 9.10 -5.67
CA ARG A 79 2.23 8.95 -7.12
C ARG A 79 3.59 8.57 -7.69
N VAL A 80 3.65 7.42 -8.33
CA VAL A 80 4.81 6.97 -9.07
C VAL A 80 4.63 7.37 -10.54
N THR A 81 5.69 7.82 -11.19
CA THR A 81 5.70 8.21 -12.59
C THR A 81 6.74 7.37 -13.32
N GLU A 82 6.33 6.64 -14.36
CA GLU A 82 7.26 5.97 -15.28
C GLU A 82 7.94 7.05 -16.14
N THR A 83 9.27 7.13 -16.10
CA THR A 83 10.00 8.28 -16.66
C THR A 83 9.97 8.33 -18.18
N SER A 84 9.85 7.17 -18.84
CA SER A 84 9.81 7.00 -20.30
C SER A 84 8.45 7.36 -20.89
N THR A 85 7.36 6.93 -20.25
CA THR A 85 5.98 7.10 -20.75
C THR A 85 5.28 8.31 -20.15
N LYS A 86 5.79 8.85 -19.03
CA LYS A 86 5.14 9.87 -18.20
C LYS A 86 3.81 9.43 -17.58
N GLU A 87 3.52 8.13 -17.58
CA GLU A 87 2.33 7.59 -16.96
C GLU A 87 2.38 7.75 -15.43
N GLU A 88 1.32 8.31 -14.85
CA GLU A 88 1.15 8.38 -13.40
C GLU A 88 0.43 7.14 -12.86
N ILE A 89 1.02 6.56 -11.82
CA ILE A 89 0.56 5.38 -11.13
C ILE A 89 0.21 5.83 -9.70
N PRO A 90 -1.07 6.06 -9.38
CA PRO A 90 -1.48 6.34 -8.00
C PRO A 90 -1.32 5.07 -7.17
N VAL A 91 -0.64 5.16 -6.03
CA VAL A 91 -0.36 4.03 -5.15
C VAL A 91 -0.83 4.37 -3.72
N SER A 92 -1.63 3.47 -3.14
CA SER A 92 -1.89 3.47 -1.70
C SER A 92 -0.97 2.47 -1.01
N ILE A 93 -0.26 2.94 0.01
CA ILE A 93 0.69 2.17 0.79
C ILE A 93 -0.03 1.63 2.02
N LYS A 94 -0.04 0.30 2.18
CA LYS A 94 -0.60 -0.34 3.38
C LYS A 94 0.49 -1.12 4.09
N THR A 95 0.99 -0.58 5.20
CA THR A 95 2.03 -1.20 6.03
C THR A 95 1.42 -1.93 7.23
N TYR A 96 1.55 -3.24 7.38
CA TYR A 96 0.99 -3.94 8.55
C TYR A 96 1.77 -5.19 8.92
N GLY A 97 1.67 -5.60 10.20
CA GLY A 97 2.24 -6.86 10.66
C GLY A 97 1.48 -8.03 10.05
N PHE A 98 2.14 -9.17 9.90
CA PHE A 98 1.55 -10.40 9.39
C PHE A 98 0.21 -10.70 10.09
N GLY A 99 -0.87 -10.67 9.32
CA GLY A 99 -2.24 -10.64 9.82
C GLY A 99 -3.24 -10.25 8.75
N PRO A 100 -4.54 -10.08 9.10
CA PRO A 100 -5.57 -9.73 8.14
C PRO A 100 -5.33 -8.33 7.55
N LEU A 101 -5.61 -8.18 6.25
CA LEU A 101 -5.58 -6.88 5.56
C LEU A 101 -6.44 -5.87 6.31
N GLN A 102 -5.84 -4.74 6.72
CA GLN A 102 -6.53 -3.64 7.36
C GLN A 102 -6.88 -2.58 6.32
N LEU A 103 -8.18 -2.39 6.07
CA LEU A 103 -8.69 -1.37 5.16
C LEU A 103 -9.25 -0.19 5.94
N SER A 104 -8.98 1.02 5.45
CA SER A 104 -9.73 2.22 5.84
C SER A 104 -11.19 1.98 5.47
N THR A 105 -12.13 2.18 6.40
CA THR A 105 -13.55 2.12 6.03
C THR A 105 -13.88 3.30 5.12
N ASN A 106 -14.71 3.09 4.11
CA ASN A 106 -15.29 4.18 3.34
C ASN A 106 -16.08 5.11 4.26
N LYS A 107 -16.26 6.36 3.84
CA LYS A 107 -16.89 7.42 4.65
C LYS A 107 -18.29 7.06 5.16
N ASP A 108 -18.98 6.17 4.46
CA ASP A 108 -20.33 5.66 4.74
C ASP A 108 -20.33 4.31 5.49
N VAL A 109 -19.17 3.75 5.86
CA VAL A 109 -19.02 2.51 6.66
C VAL A 109 -19.60 1.26 5.97
N SER A 110 -19.95 1.34 4.69
CA SER A 110 -20.62 0.24 3.98
C SER A 110 -19.70 -0.96 3.74
N MET A 111 -18.40 -0.75 3.52
CA MET A 111 -17.42 -1.85 3.43
C MET A 111 -17.33 -2.63 4.74
N PHE A 112 -17.24 -1.93 5.89
CA PHE A 112 -17.18 -2.58 7.19
C PHE A 112 -18.45 -3.37 7.50
N SER A 113 -19.61 -2.77 7.22
CA SER A 113 -20.91 -3.40 7.43
C SER A 113 -21.04 -4.69 6.62
N LEU A 114 -20.59 -4.69 5.36
CA LEU A 114 -20.60 -5.88 4.52
C LEU A 114 -19.64 -6.96 5.06
N LEU A 115 -18.39 -6.61 5.39
CA LEU A 115 -17.43 -7.57 5.95
C LEU A 115 -17.92 -8.19 7.27
N GLN A 116 -18.48 -7.37 8.15
CA GLN A 116 -19.03 -7.82 9.43
C GLN A 116 -20.19 -8.81 9.23
N LYS A 117 -21.01 -8.59 8.19
CA LYS A 117 -22.12 -9.47 7.81
C LYS A 117 -21.64 -10.78 7.17
N GLU A 118 -20.73 -10.71 6.21
CA GLU A 118 -20.34 -11.85 5.39
C GLU A 118 -19.32 -12.78 6.06
N VAL A 119 -18.37 -12.23 6.82
CA VAL A 119 -17.25 -13.01 7.42
C VAL A 119 -17.10 -12.80 8.92
N GLY A 120 -17.66 -11.70 9.46
CA GLY A 120 -17.66 -11.40 10.88
C GLY A 120 -16.26 -11.48 11.51
N LYS A 121 -16.19 -11.92 12.78
CA LYS A 121 -14.92 -12.01 13.51
C LYS A 121 -14.02 -13.17 13.10
N ARG A 122 -14.54 -14.16 12.36
CA ARG A 122 -13.81 -15.38 12.00
C ARG A 122 -12.98 -15.21 10.72
N GLY A 123 -13.32 -14.24 9.87
CA GLY A 123 -12.68 -14.07 8.58
C GLY A 123 -12.97 -15.25 7.63
N THR A 124 -12.28 -15.28 6.50
CA THR A 124 -12.32 -16.39 5.54
C THR A 124 -11.02 -16.45 4.76
N ASN A 125 -10.59 -17.66 4.40
CA ASN A 125 -9.51 -17.91 3.44
C ASN A 125 -10.05 -18.49 2.12
N ASP A 126 -11.37 -18.61 1.99
CA ASP A 126 -12.02 -19.09 0.77
C ASP A 126 -11.92 -18.02 -0.32
N VAL A 127 -11.13 -18.32 -1.35
CA VAL A 127 -10.87 -17.42 -2.48
C VAL A 127 -12.13 -17.06 -3.26
N GLY A 128 -13.08 -18.00 -3.40
CA GLY A 128 -14.35 -17.73 -4.08
C GLY A 128 -15.17 -16.70 -3.33
N LYS A 129 -15.34 -16.90 -2.01
CA LYS A 129 -16.04 -15.97 -1.14
C LYS A 129 -15.35 -14.60 -1.05
N ILE A 130 -14.02 -14.57 -1.04
CA ILE A 130 -13.26 -13.31 -1.07
C ILE A 130 -13.56 -12.54 -2.35
N LYS A 131 -13.57 -13.21 -3.51
CA LYS A 131 -13.90 -12.56 -4.78
C LYS A 131 -15.31 -11.99 -4.78
N GLU A 132 -16.30 -12.77 -4.34
CA GLU A 132 -17.69 -12.30 -4.25
C GLU A 132 -17.83 -11.04 -3.38
N ILE A 133 -17.12 -10.97 -2.25
CA ILE A 133 -17.12 -9.80 -1.37
C ILE A 133 -16.48 -8.59 -2.09
N LEU A 134 -15.34 -8.79 -2.75
CA LEU A 134 -14.62 -7.72 -3.44
C LEU A 134 -15.33 -7.22 -4.71
N ASP A 135 -16.21 -8.03 -5.29
CA ASP A 135 -17.06 -7.66 -6.43
C ASP A 135 -18.29 -6.82 -6.01
N ASP A 136 -18.57 -6.69 -4.71
CA ASP A 136 -19.65 -5.82 -4.23
C ASP A 136 -19.37 -4.34 -4.55
N LYS A 137 -20.42 -3.61 -4.90
CA LYS A 137 -20.36 -2.18 -5.26
C LYS A 137 -19.67 -1.31 -4.21
N CYS A 138 -19.73 -1.67 -2.92
CA CYS A 138 -19.06 -0.88 -1.87
C CYS A 138 -17.53 -0.97 -1.94
N PHE A 139 -16.99 -1.98 -2.64
CA PHE A 139 -15.56 -2.13 -2.93
C PHE A 139 -15.17 -1.62 -4.31
N LYS A 140 -16.09 -1.03 -5.09
CA LYS A 140 -15.81 -0.56 -6.46
C LYS A 140 -14.65 0.44 -6.52
N ASP A 141 -14.59 1.35 -5.55
CA ASP A 141 -13.51 2.36 -5.47
C ASP A 141 -12.16 1.74 -5.04
N PHE A 142 -12.19 0.56 -4.42
CA PHE A 142 -11.00 -0.19 -4.05
C PHE A 142 -10.30 -0.79 -5.28
N GLY A 143 -11.08 -1.22 -6.29
CA GLY A 143 -10.54 -1.78 -7.53
C GLY A 143 -9.79 -0.77 -8.42
N SER A 144 -9.97 0.53 -8.19
CA SER A 144 -9.30 1.60 -8.95
C SER A 144 -7.95 2.05 -8.39
N VAL A 145 -7.57 1.58 -7.20
CA VAL A 145 -6.33 2.02 -6.53
C VAL A 145 -5.31 0.89 -6.53
N ASN A 146 -4.08 1.20 -6.97
CA ASN A 146 -2.98 0.26 -6.83
C ASN A 146 -2.57 0.18 -5.35
N VAL A 147 -2.80 -0.97 -4.72
CA VAL A 147 -2.42 -1.20 -3.33
C VAL A 147 -1.04 -1.82 -3.28
N LEU A 148 -0.12 -1.16 -2.59
CA LEU A 148 1.21 -1.69 -2.26
C LEU A 148 1.23 -2.17 -0.81
N PRO A 149 1.03 -3.48 -0.56
CA PRO A 149 1.13 -4.03 0.78
C PRO A 149 2.60 -4.20 1.17
N LEU A 150 2.99 -3.56 2.27
CA LEU A 150 4.27 -3.82 2.93
C LEU A 150 3.96 -4.61 4.21
N ILE A 151 4.17 -5.93 4.15
CA ILE A 151 3.84 -6.85 5.25
C ILE A 151 5.14 -7.29 5.92
N TYR A 152 5.24 -7.12 7.23
CA TYR A 152 6.36 -7.65 8.02
C TYR A 152 5.90 -8.83 8.88
N ASN A 153 6.67 -9.90 8.89
CA ASN A 153 6.39 -11.08 9.71
C ASN A 153 7.45 -11.23 10.80
N GLU A 154 7.23 -10.60 11.96
CA GLU A 154 8.17 -10.64 13.09
C GLU A 154 8.54 -12.07 13.51
N LYS A 155 7.61 -13.02 13.36
CA LYS A 155 7.82 -14.41 13.77
C LYS A 155 8.81 -15.15 12.87
N GLU A 156 8.92 -14.74 11.61
CA GLU A 156 9.83 -15.32 10.62
C GLU A 156 11.17 -14.58 10.54
N MET A 157 11.26 -13.36 11.08
CA MET A 157 12.47 -12.55 11.12
C MET A 157 13.43 -12.93 12.27
N LYS A 158 13.69 -14.23 12.45
CA LYS A 158 14.69 -14.73 13.42
C LYS A 158 16.12 -14.57 12.93
#